data_AF-A0A4Y2EKG4-F1
#
_entry.id   AF-A0A4Y2EKG4-F1
#
_cell.length_a   1.000
_cell.length_b   1.000
_cell.length_c   1.000
_cell.angle_alpha   90.00
_cell.angle_beta   90.00
_cell.angle_gamma   90.00
#
_symmetry.space_group_name_H-M   'P 1'
#
loop_
_entity.id
_entity.type
_entity.pdbx_description
1 polymer ?
#
loop_
_entity_poly.entity_id
_entity_poly.type
_entity_poly.pdbx_seq_one_letter_code
_entity_poly.pdbx_strand_id
1 'polypeptide(L)'
;MCPSTIKNLFTDSTAKLYLWFVHGQLALFNKAILGMEKDNTTAFEVAEAHKALKRNLTERKASNVIPMGAKNMYRNLDEQVRNSVKEEFDGSGE
;
A
#
# COMPACT_ATOMS: atom_id res chain seq x y z
N MET A 1 18.72 -23.02 0.43
CA MET A 1 17.91 -22.62 1.60
C MET A 1 17.49 -21.17 1.41
N CYS A 2 16.20 -20.84 1.54
CA CYS A 2 15.73 -19.44 1.50
C CYS A 2 15.96 -18.79 2.87
N PRO A 3 16.58 -17.60 2.96
CA PRO A 3 16.74 -16.89 4.22
C PRO A 3 15.39 -16.67 4.92
N SER A 4 15.30 -17.04 6.20
CA SER A 4 14.08 -16.94 7.00
C SER A 4 13.50 -15.53 7.02
N THR A 5 14.34 -14.51 7.01
CA THR A 5 13.92 -13.10 6.93
C THR A 5 13.11 -12.79 5.67
N ILE A 6 13.58 -13.25 4.50
CA ILE A 6 12.87 -13.04 3.22
C ILE A 6 11.57 -13.82 3.22
N LYS A 7 11.59 -15.07 3.70
CA LYS A 7 10.37 -15.87 3.83
C LYS A 7 9.33 -15.14 4.69
N ASN A 8 9.74 -14.65 5.87
CA ASN A 8 8.86 -13.97 6.82
C ASN A 8 8.26 -12.69 6.23
N LEU A 9 9.04 -11.93 5.46
CA LEU A 9 8.57 -10.72 4.77
C LEU A 9 7.36 -10.99 3.85
N PHE A 10 7.32 -12.18 3.24
CA PHE A 10 6.23 -12.59 2.33
C PHE A 10 5.19 -13.53 2.95
N THR A 11 5.35 -13.96 4.19
CA THR A 11 4.39 -14.85 4.86
C THR A 11 3.61 -14.15 5.96
N ASP A 12 4.26 -13.25 6.72
CA ASP A 12 3.63 -12.48 7.79
C ASP A 12 2.60 -11.48 7.26
N SER A 13 1.43 -11.41 7.90
CA SER A 13 0.32 -10.57 7.44
C SER A 13 0.59 -9.08 7.61
N THR A 14 1.34 -8.69 8.64
CA THR A 14 1.74 -7.29 8.87
C THR A 14 2.77 -6.85 7.85
N ALA A 15 3.75 -7.71 7.56
CA ALA A 15 4.75 -7.50 6.51
C ALA A 15 4.10 -7.38 5.13
N LYS A 16 3.13 -8.25 4.80
CA LYS A 16 2.33 -8.15 3.58
C LYS A 16 1.55 -6.84 3.50
N LEU A 17 0.91 -6.41 4.59
CA LEU A 17 0.19 -5.14 4.65
C LEU A 17 1.14 -3.97 4.33
N TYR A 18 2.32 -3.94 4.96
CA TYR A 18 3.34 -2.93 4.70
C TYR A 18 3.81 -2.95 3.24
N LEU A 19 4.09 -4.12 2.67
CA LEU A 19 4.47 -4.26 1.26
C LEU A 19 3.39 -3.71 0.32
N TRP A 20 2.12 -4.02 0.57
CA TRP A 20 1.01 -3.48 -0.23
C TRP A 20 0.87 -1.96 -0.11
N PHE A 21 1.14 -1.42 1.08
CA PHE A 21 1.17 0.01 1.28
C PHE A 21 2.28 0.65 0.44
N VAL A 22 3.52 0.17 0.57
CA VAL A 22 4.68 0.68 -0.18
C VAL A 22 4.45 0.55 -1.69
N HIS A 23 3.98 -0.61 -2.15
CA HIS A 23 3.68 -0.84 -3.57
C HIS A 23 2.64 0.16 -4.10
N GLY A 24 1.58 0.43 -3.34
CA GLY A 24 0.54 1.38 -3.75
C GLY A 24 1.02 2.84 -3.79
N GLN A 25 2.01 3.20 -2.96
CA GLN A 25 2.68 4.50 -3.06
C GLN A 25 3.59 4.57 -4.29
N LEU A 26 4.40 3.52 -4.52
CA LEU A 26 5.31 3.43 -5.66
C LEU A 26 4.58 3.37 -7.01
N ALA A 27 3.39 2.77 -7.08
CA ALA A 27 2.60 2.70 -8.30
C ALA A 27 2.28 4.09 -8.89
N LEU A 28 2.15 5.12 -8.04
CA LEU A 28 1.95 6.49 -8.49
C LEU A 28 3.19 7.03 -9.23
N PHE A 29 4.38 6.79 -8.67
CA PHE A 29 5.65 7.16 -9.29
C PHE A 29 5.89 6.38 -10.57
N ASN A 30 5.68 5.06 -10.54
CA ASN A 30 5.84 4.21 -11.71
C ASN A 30 4.97 4.70 -12.89
N LYS A 31 3.71 5.03 -12.64
CA LYS A 31 2.82 5.61 -13.67
C LYS A 31 3.35 6.92 -14.23
N ALA A 32 3.88 7.80 -13.37
CA ALA A 32 4.41 9.09 -13.78
C ALA A 32 5.70 8.95 -14.59
N ILE A 33 6.62 8.08 -14.16
CA ILE A 33 7.88 7.78 -14.85
C ILE A 33 7.60 7.19 -16.23
N LEU A 34 6.74 6.16 -16.32
CA LEU A 34 6.36 5.57 -17.60
C LEU A 34 5.73 6.59 -18.57
N GLY A 35 5.01 7.59 -18.04
CA GLY A 35 4.45 8.66 -18.85
C GLY A 35 5.48 9.70 -19.32
N MET A 36 6.54 9.93 -18.54
CA MET A 36 7.60 10.90 -18.85
C MET A 36 8.72 10.30 -19.72
N GLU A 37 9.00 9.01 -19.56
CA GLU A 37 10.09 8.31 -20.24
C GLU A 37 9.63 7.60 -21.53
N LYS A 38 8.37 7.75 -21.94
CA LYS A 38 7.89 7.19 -23.20
C LYS A 38 8.59 7.85 -24.39
N ASP A 39 8.76 7.08 -25.47
CA ASP A 39 9.31 7.61 -26.72
C ASP A 39 8.45 8.76 -27.27
N ASN A 40 9.11 9.74 -27.88
CA ASN A 40 8.49 10.94 -28.47
C ASN A 40 7.74 11.84 -27.48
N THR A 41 8.01 11.74 -26.18
CA THR A 41 7.46 12.71 -25.23
C THR A 41 8.14 14.07 -25.34
N THR A 42 7.32 15.12 -25.27
CA THR A 42 7.77 16.50 -25.27
C THR A 42 8.12 16.99 -23.86
N ALA A 43 9.03 17.97 -23.75
CA ALA A 43 9.35 18.60 -22.47
C ALA A 43 8.11 19.19 -21.76
N PHE A 44 7.11 19.65 -22.53
CA PHE A 44 5.84 20.13 -21.99
C PHE A 44 5.03 19.01 -21.33
N GLU A 45 4.89 17.86 -21.99
CA GLU A 45 4.22 16.69 -21.39
C GLU A 45 4.92 16.21 -20.11
N VAL A 46 6.26 16.23 -20.09
CA VAL A 46 7.04 15.90 -18.87
C VAL A 46 6.70 16.87 -17.74
N ALA A 47 6.68 18.18 -18.02
CA ALA A 47 6.37 19.19 -17.01
C ALA A 47 4.95 19.03 -16.43
N GLU A 48 3.96 18.76 -17.28
CA GLU A 48 2.59 18.50 -16.85
C GLU A 48 2.46 17.19 -16.05
N ALA A 49 3.11 16.12 -16.48
CA ALA A 49 3.14 14.85 -15.73
C ALA A 49 3.78 15.03 -14.34
N HIS A 50 4.88 15.79 -14.26
CA HIS A 50 5.55 16.08 -13.00
C HIS A 50 4.69 16.97 -12.07
N LYS A 51 4.01 17.97 -12.62
CA LYS A 51 3.05 18.81 -11.87
C LYS A 51 1.88 17.97 -11.35
N ALA A 52 1.33 17.08 -12.17
CA ALA A 52 0.27 16.16 -11.77
C ALA A 52 0.74 15.20 -10.66
N LEU A 53 1.97 14.68 -10.74
CA LEU A 53 2.57 13.84 -9.70
C LEU A 53 2.67 14.60 -8.37
N LYS A 54 3.20 15.82 -8.37
CA LYS A 54 3.28 16.67 -7.16
C LYS A 54 1.91 16.92 -6.55
N ARG A 55 0.91 17.27 -7.36
CA ARG A 55 -0.48 17.48 -6.90
C ARG A 55 -1.03 16.21 -6.24
N ASN A 56 -0.92 15.07 -6.90
CA ASN A 56 -1.42 13.80 -6.38
C ASN A 56 -0.75 13.40 -5.06
N LEU A 57 0.56 13.66 -4.89
CA LEU A 57 1.27 13.40 -3.64
C LEU A 57 0.75 14.28 -2.50
N THR A 58 0.57 15.57 -2.76
CA THR A 58 0.01 16.51 -1.77
C THR A 58 -1.39 16.11 -1.34
N GLU A 59 -2.27 15.81 -2.29
CA GLU A 59 -3.64 15.37 -2.03
C GLU A 59 -3.66 14.06 -1.23
N ARG A 60 -2.87 13.07 -1.62
CA ARG A 60 -2.80 11.78 -0.90
C ARG A 60 -2.30 11.95 0.53
N LYS A 61 -1.31 12.80 0.74
CA LYS A 61 -0.79 13.11 2.08
C LYS A 61 -1.84 13.82 2.92
N ALA A 62 -2.55 14.81 2.37
CA ALA A 62 -3.59 15.55 3.08
C ALA A 62 -4.78 14.65 3.46
N SER A 63 -5.14 13.69 2.61
CA SER A 63 -6.26 12.77 2.85
C SER A 63 -5.87 11.46 3.53
N ASN A 64 -4.61 11.30 3.98
CA ASN A 64 -4.08 10.07 4.58
C ASN A 64 -4.44 8.81 3.78
N VAL A 65 -4.26 8.87 2.45
CA VAL A 65 -4.73 7.81 1.55
C VAL A 65 -3.99 6.51 1.80
N ILE A 66 -4.76 5.47 2.14
CA ILE A 66 -4.30 4.09 2.18
C ILE A 66 -4.61 3.43 0.83
N PRO A 67 -3.61 2.89 0.11
CA PRO A 67 -3.84 2.18 -1.13
C PRO A 67 -4.83 1.02 -0.96
N MET A 68 -5.69 0.79 -1.96
CA MET A 68 -6.78 -0.19 -1.86
C MET A 68 -6.32 -1.60 -1.46
N GLY A 69 -5.17 -2.06 -1.99
CA GLY A 69 -4.59 -3.35 -1.62
C GLY A 69 -4.29 -3.44 -0.12
N ALA A 70 -3.68 -2.39 0.44
CA ALA A 70 -3.42 -2.30 1.88
C ALA A 70 -4.71 -2.14 2.70
N LYS A 71 -5.66 -1.33 2.22
CA LYS A 71 -6.93 -1.07 2.91
C LYS A 71 -7.76 -2.34 3.10
N ASN A 72 -7.86 -3.18 2.07
CA ASN A 72 -8.56 -4.46 2.17
C ASN A 72 -7.89 -5.41 3.16
N MET A 73 -6.56 -5.47 3.14
CA MET A 73 -5.80 -6.33 4.05
C MET A 73 -5.90 -5.87 5.50
N TYR A 74 -5.83 -4.55 5.72
CA TYR A 74 -6.03 -3.93 7.03
C TYR A 74 -7.41 -4.28 7.61
N ARG A 75 -8.48 -4.14 6.82
CA ARG A 75 -9.84 -4.50 7.27
C ARG A 75 -9.94 -5.96 7.70
N ASN A 76 -9.37 -6.87 6.92
CA ASN A 76 -9.42 -8.30 7.24
C ASN A 76 -8.62 -8.64 8.51
N LEU A 77 -7.53 -7.93 8.78
CA LEU A 77 -6.75 -8.11 10.01
C LEU A 77 -7.47 -7.53 11.23
N ASP A 78 -8.03 -6.33 11.09
CA ASP A 78 -8.84 -5.69 12.12
C ASP A 78 -10.05 -6.55 12.52
N GLU A 79 -10.71 -7.17 11.53
CA GLU A 79 -11.80 -8.11 11.77
C GLU A 79 -11.34 -9.39 12.48
N GLN A 80 -10.23 -9.99 12.06
CA GLN A 80 -9.65 -11.15 12.76
C GLN A 80 -9.33 -10.82 14.22
N VAL A 81 -8.66 -9.69 14.48
CA VAL A 81 -8.31 -9.26 15.84
C VAL A 81 -9.56 -9.10 16.70
N ARG A 82 -10.60 -8.40 16.19
CA ARG A 82 -11.87 -8.24 16.91
C ARG A 82 -12.53 -9.59 17.23
N ASN A 83 -12.51 -10.52 16.30
CA ASN A 83 -13.11 -11.83 16.48
C ASN A 83 -12.36 -12.66 17.53
N SER A 84 -11.02 -12.69 17.48
CA SER A 84 -10.21 -13.39 18.51
C SER A 84 -10.41 -12.80 19.90
N VAL A 85 -10.51 -11.48 20.03
CA VAL A 85 -10.80 -10.83 21.32
C VAL A 85 -12.17 -11.26 21.83
N LYS A 86 -13.18 -11.31 20.95
CA LYS A 86 -14.54 -11.72 21.34
C LYS A 86 -14.59 -13.19 21.80
N GLU A 87 -13.90 -14.09 21.11
CA GLU A 87 -13.82 -15.51 21.48
C GLU A 87 -13.16 -15.73 22.85
N GLU A 88 -12.10 -14.97 23.18
CA GLU A 88 -11.46 -15.03 24.50
C GLU A 88 -12.41 -14.60 25.63
N PHE A 89 -13.25 -13.58 25.39
CA PHE A 89 -14.23 -13.11 26.37
C PHE A 89 -15.44 -14.05 26.51
N ASP A 90 -15.94 -14.60 25.40
CA ASP A 90 -17.11 -15.50 25.40
C ASP A 90 -16.73 -16.91 25.92
N GLY A 91 -15.49 -17.35 25.74
CA GLY A 91 -14.98 -18.65 26.24
C GLY A 91 -14.55 -18.68 27.70
N SER A 92 -14.52 -17.53 28.39
CA SER A 92 -14.19 -17.42 29.83
C SER A 92 -15.42 -17.61 30.75
N GLY A 93 -16.56 -17.99 30.19
CA GLY A 93 -17.85 -18.13 30.88
C GLY A 93 -18.32 -19.57 31.17
N GLU A 94 -17.51 -20.59 30.89
CA GLU A 94 -17.78 -22.01 31.26
C GLU A 94 -16.91 -22.49 32.43
#